data_AF-A0A552V8W5-F1
#
_entry.id   AF-A0A552V8W5-F1
#
_cell.length_a   1.000
_cell.length_b   1.000
_cell.length_c   1.000
_cell.angle_alpha   90.00
_cell.angle_beta   90.00
_cell.angle_gamma   90.00
#
_symmetry.space_group_name_H-M   'P 1'
#
loop_
_entity.id
_entity.type
_entity.pdbx_description
1 polymer ?
#
loop_
_entity_poly.entity_id
_entity_poly.type
_entity_poly.pdbx_seq_one_letter_code
_entity_poly.pdbx_strand_id
1 'polypeptide(L)'
;MQDAKRQAFIRLSLISLVMILFLFGAFYFKNIIIKIIFAIIGGALAALLIRILIAYKRKKLYFDGKIISVTKPKRKILGKYSIVIKKGKVSKKFYAYTDPKFTLGKDYVVVYEEKSLIIMDSQEAKFQMMGQGAIGKNPKYRM
;
A
#
# COMPACT_ATOMS: atom_id res chain seq x y z
N MET A 1 4.74 -15.75 -6.62
CA MET A 1 5.41 -14.80 -5.69
C MET A 1 6.50 -13.99 -6.36
N GLN A 2 7.38 -14.65 -7.13
CA GLN A 2 8.36 -13.94 -7.94
C GLN A 2 7.68 -13.04 -8.97
N ASP A 3 6.56 -13.45 -9.57
CA ASP A 3 5.90 -12.64 -10.61
C ASP A 3 5.33 -11.32 -10.10
N ALA A 4 4.71 -11.31 -8.92
CA ALA A 4 4.19 -10.08 -8.33
C ALA A 4 5.31 -9.11 -7.90
N LYS A 5 6.41 -9.64 -7.33
CA LYS A 5 7.60 -8.84 -7.00
C LYS A 5 8.28 -8.32 -8.28
N ARG A 6 8.42 -9.17 -9.30
CA ARG A 6 9.02 -8.83 -10.60
C ARG A 6 8.19 -7.80 -11.35
N GLN A 7 6.87 -7.94 -11.36
CA GLN A 7 5.96 -6.99 -11.98
C GLN A 7 5.93 -5.64 -11.25
N ALA A 8 6.04 -5.65 -9.91
CA ALA A 8 6.21 -4.42 -9.14
C ALA A 8 7.55 -3.74 -9.44
N PHE A 9 8.64 -4.50 -9.54
CA PHE A 9 9.96 -3.99 -9.95
C PHE A 9 9.93 -3.39 -11.36
N ILE A 10 9.30 -4.08 -12.32
CA ILE A 10 9.13 -3.59 -13.70
C ILE A 10 8.35 -2.28 -13.72
N ARG A 11 7.28 -2.15 -12.93
CA ARG A 11 6.52 -0.90 -12.84
C ARG A 11 7.35 0.24 -12.25
N LEU A 12 8.12 -0.05 -11.19
CA LEU A 12 9.01 0.92 -10.54
C LEU A 12 10.14 1.37 -11.47
N SER A 13 10.75 0.44 -12.21
CA SER A 13 11.79 0.78 -13.18
C SER A 13 11.22 1.60 -14.34
N LEU A 14 10.03 1.27 -14.84
CA LEU A 14 9.37 2.04 -15.89
C LEU A 14 9.08 3.49 -15.44
N ILE A 15 8.54 3.68 -14.23
CA ILE A 15 8.28 5.02 -13.66
C ILE A 15 9.58 5.82 -13.53
N SER A 16 10.65 5.17 -13.07
CA SER A 16 11.96 5.80 -12.91
C SER A 16 12.54 6.24 -14.27
N LEU A 17 12.38 5.41 -15.30
CA LEU A 17 12.86 5.68 -16.65
C LEU A 17 12.08 6.84 -17.30
N VAL A 18 10.76 6.88 -17.11
CA VAL A 18 9.91 8.00 -17.52
C VAL A 18 10.33 9.29 -16.81
N MET A 19 10.61 9.25 -15.49
CA MET A 19 11.08 10.42 -14.76
C MET A 19 12.39 10.99 -15.34
N ILE A 20 13.35 10.13 -15.69
CA ILE A 20 14.61 10.54 -16.31
C ILE A 20 14.35 11.19 -17.68
N LEU A 21 13.45 10.64 -18.49
CA LEU A 21 13.03 11.24 -19.77
C LEU A 21 12.43 12.64 -19.57
N PHE A 22 11.58 12.84 -18.55
CA PHE A 22 11.01 14.15 -18.27
C PHE A 22 12.08 15.16 -17.79
N LEU A 23 13.02 14.72 -16.95
CA LEU A 23 14.15 15.56 -16.54
C LEU A 23 15.04 15.93 -17.74
N PHE A 24 15.32 14.97 -18.62
CA PHE A 24 16.10 15.22 -19.84
C PHE A 24 15.38 16.19 -20.78
N GLY A 25 14.06 16.04 -20.94
CA GLY A 25 13.22 16.99 -21.68
C GLY A 25 13.31 18.42 -21.13
N ALA A 26 13.38 18.59 -19.80
CA ALA A 26 13.55 19.89 -19.18
C ALA A 26 14.88 20.58 -19.53
N PHE A 27 15.94 19.82 -19.86
CA PHE A 27 17.21 20.38 -20.33
C PHE A 27 17.29 20.52 -21.85
N TYR A 28 16.65 19.61 -22.60
CA TYR A 28 16.75 19.53 -24.06
C TYR A 28 16.00 20.67 -24.80
N PHE A 29 14.81 21.05 -24.34
CA PHE A 29 14.02 22.06 -25.05
C PHE A 29 14.51 23.48 -24.74
N LYS A 30 14.79 24.31 -25.76
CA LYS A 30 15.19 25.72 -25.54
C LYS A 30 14.07 26.60 -24.97
N ASN A 31 12.81 26.24 -25.19
CA ASN A 31 11.66 27.03 -24.74
C ASN A 31 11.45 26.90 -23.22
N ILE A 32 11.54 28.03 -22.51
CA ILE A 32 11.44 28.13 -21.05
C ILE A 32 10.11 27.59 -20.48
N ILE A 33 8.98 27.81 -21.16
CA ILE A 33 7.67 27.35 -20.68
C ILE A 33 7.63 25.82 -20.69
N ILE A 34 8.16 25.21 -21.76
CA ILE A 34 8.24 23.75 -21.88
C ILE A 34 9.17 23.19 -20.81
N LYS A 35 10.34 23.80 -20.55
CA LYS A 35 11.24 23.37 -19.47
C LYS A 35 10.53 23.33 -18.11
N ILE A 36 9.75 24.37 -17.79
CA ILE A 36 9.03 24.47 -16.52
C ILE A 36 7.99 23.34 -16.39
N ILE A 37 7.20 23.06 -17.44
CA ILE A 37 6.22 21.96 -17.43
C ILE A 37 6.90 20.61 -17.19
N PHE A 38 7.98 20.33 -17.92
CA PHE A 38 8.75 19.09 -17.76
C PHE A 38 9.38 18.97 -16.36
N ALA A 39 9.90 20.07 -15.81
CA ALA A 39 10.47 20.11 -14.46
C ALA A 39 9.40 19.84 -13.37
N ILE A 40 8.19 20.41 -13.50
CA ILE A 40 7.08 20.17 -12.57
C ILE A 40 6.67 18.69 -12.59
N ILE A 41 6.51 18.11 -13.78
CA ILE A 41 6.12 16.70 -13.94
C ILE A 41 7.22 15.77 -13.38
N GLY A 42 8.49 16.04 -13.67
CA GLY A 42 9.62 15.31 -13.13
C GLY A 42 9.69 15.38 -11.60
N GLY A 43 9.50 16.58 -11.03
CA GLY A 43 9.45 16.78 -9.58
C GLY A 43 8.30 16.03 -8.90
N ALA A 44 7.11 16.02 -9.51
CA ALA A 44 5.97 15.27 -9.01
C ALA A 44 6.22 13.75 -9.00
N LEU A 45 6.83 13.22 -10.06
CA LEU A 45 7.23 11.80 -10.14
C LEU A 45 8.29 11.44 -9.09
N ALA A 46 9.28 12.31 -8.86
CA ALA A 46 10.31 12.13 -7.84
C ALA A 46 9.71 12.07 -6.43
N ALA A 47 8.80 12.99 -6.10
CA ALA A 47 8.10 12.98 -4.80
C ALA A 47 7.29 11.70 -4.59
N LEU A 48 6.65 11.19 -5.65
CA LEU A 48 5.89 9.93 -5.62
C LEU A 48 6.82 8.73 -5.35
N LEU A 49 7.97 8.66 -6.04
CA LEU A 49 8.99 7.63 -5.81
C LEU A 49 9.54 7.65 -4.37
N ILE A 50 9.87 8.82 -3.84
CA ILE A 50 10.32 8.97 -2.45
C ILE A 50 9.26 8.44 -1.49
N ARG A 51 7.98 8.76 -1.75
CA ARG A 51 6.87 8.28 -0.93
C ARG A 51 6.76 6.75 -0.94
N ILE A 52 6.94 6.13 -2.11
CA ILE A 52 6.96 4.66 -2.27
C ILE A 52 8.16 4.05 -1.53
N LEU A 53 9.35 4.63 -1.66
CA LEU A 53 10.56 4.15 -0.98
C LEU A 53 10.42 4.22 0.54
N ILE A 54 9.88 5.32 1.06
CA ILE A 54 9.57 5.47 2.47
C ILE A 54 8.59 4.39 2.91
N ALA A 55 7.52 4.14 2.15
CA ALA A 55 6.54 3.08 2.43
C ALA A 55 7.20 1.68 2.44
N TYR A 56 8.17 1.43 1.57
CA TYR A 56 8.90 0.16 1.51
C TYR A 56 9.80 -0.07 2.74
N LYS A 57 10.40 1.01 3.28
CA LYS A 57 11.21 0.94 4.51
C LYS A 57 10.40 0.81 5.81
N ARG A 58 9.07 1.04 5.78
CA ARG A 58 8.27 0.98 7.02
C ARG A 58 8.03 -0.46 7.46
N LYS A 59 8.07 -0.68 8.78
CA LYS A 59 7.77 -1.98 9.38
C LYS A 59 6.32 -2.38 9.09
N LYS A 60 6.17 -3.59 8.56
CA LYS A 60 4.86 -4.22 8.34
C LYS A 60 4.54 -5.08 9.54
N LEU A 61 3.38 -4.85 10.13
CA LEU A 61 2.90 -5.56 11.31
C LEU A 61 1.68 -6.41 10.94
N TYR A 62 1.45 -7.44 11.73
CA TYR A 62 0.34 -8.37 11.56
C TYR A 62 -0.71 -8.15 12.65
N PHE A 63 -1.98 -8.15 12.27
CA PHE A 63 -3.10 -8.17 13.20
C PHE A 63 -4.13 -9.19 12.73
N ASP A 64 -4.48 -10.12 13.60
CA ASP A 64 -5.50 -11.14 13.38
C ASP A 64 -6.75 -10.81 14.21
N GLY A 65 -7.93 -10.96 13.61
CA GLY A 65 -9.18 -10.83 14.34
C GLY A 65 -10.41 -10.70 13.44
N LYS A 66 -11.57 -10.57 14.10
CA LYS A 66 -12.88 -10.53 13.47
C LYS A 66 -13.18 -9.14 12.94
N ILE A 67 -13.63 -9.05 11.69
CA ILE A 67 -14.06 -7.77 11.11
C ILE A 67 -15.47 -7.45 11.61
N ILE A 68 -15.59 -6.31 12.30
CA ILE A 68 -16.86 -5.85 12.86
C ILE A 68 -17.53 -4.86 11.92
N SER A 69 -16.75 -3.96 11.33
CA SER A 69 -17.31 -2.92 10.47
C SER A 69 -16.36 -2.51 9.36
N VAL A 70 -16.96 -2.17 8.22
CA VAL A 70 -16.31 -1.55 7.07
C VAL A 70 -17.10 -0.29 6.74
N THR A 71 -16.50 0.87 6.98
CA THR A 71 -17.12 2.16 6.69
C THR A 71 -16.54 2.71 5.40
N LYS A 72 -17.43 3.04 4.45
CA LYS A 72 -17.05 3.69 3.20
C LYS A 72 -16.60 5.13 3.45
N PRO A 73 -15.62 5.64 2.69
CA PRO A 73 -15.21 7.02 2.81
C PRO A 73 -16.32 7.99 2.42
N LYS A 74 -16.52 9.05 3.23
CA LYS A 74 -17.49 10.13 2.91
C LYS A 74 -17.14 10.90 1.62
N ARG A 75 -15.87 10.92 1.22
CA ARG A 75 -15.39 11.55 -0.03
C ARG A 75 -14.87 10.49 -1.00
N LYS A 76 -15.51 10.34 -2.17
CA LYS A 76 -15.19 9.31 -3.19
C LYS A 76 -13.75 9.34 -3.73
N ILE A 77 -13.09 10.51 -3.71
CA ILE A 77 -11.82 10.72 -4.46
C ILE A 77 -10.58 10.70 -3.56
N LEU A 78 -10.71 11.02 -2.26
CA LEU A 78 -9.57 11.10 -1.32
C LEU A 78 -9.79 10.38 0.02
N GLY A 79 -10.97 9.80 0.24
CA GLY A 79 -11.25 9.14 1.51
C GLY A 79 -10.74 7.71 1.54
N LYS A 80 -10.24 7.29 2.71
CA LYS A 80 -9.88 5.90 2.97
C LYS A 80 -11.09 5.16 3.55
N TYR A 81 -11.29 3.90 3.15
CA TYR A 81 -12.17 2.98 3.85
C TYR A 81 -11.64 2.77 5.26
N SER A 82 -12.51 2.73 6.26
CA SER A 82 -12.09 2.38 7.62
C SER A 82 -12.64 1.03 8.02
N ILE A 83 -11.75 0.15 8.47
CA ILE A 83 -12.07 -1.23 8.86
C ILE A 83 -11.79 -1.38 10.35
N VAL A 84 -12.74 -1.87 11.13
CA VAL A 84 -12.55 -2.17 12.55
C VAL A 84 -12.43 -3.68 12.74
N ILE A 85 -11.31 -4.10 13.30
CA ILE A 85 -10.99 -5.50 13.57
C ILE A 85 -10.88 -5.69 15.08
N LYS A 86 -11.56 -6.70 15.61
CA LYS A 86 -11.55 -7.04 17.05
C LYS A 86 -10.89 -8.39 17.28
N LYS A 87 -9.97 -8.41 18.23
CA LYS A 87 -9.33 -9.61 18.77
C LYS A 87 -9.58 -9.68 20.27
N GLY A 88 -10.45 -10.56 20.71
CA GLY A 88 -10.86 -10.64 22.12
C GLY A 88 -11.42 -9.30 22.63
N LYS A 89 -10.78 -8.70 23.65
CA LYS A 89 -11.17 -7.40 24.22
C LYS A 89 -10.59 -6.19 23.48
N VAL A 90 -9.67 -6.38 22.53
CA VAL A 90 -8.97 -5.29 21.83
C VAL A 90 -9.60 -5.06 20.46
N SER A 91 -9.97 -3.82 20.15
CA SER A 91 -10.39 -3.39 18.80
C SER A 91 -9.39 -2.41 18.22
N LYS A 92 -8.97 -2.62 16.97
CA LYS A 92 -8.13 -1.68 16.22
C LYS A 92 -8.81 -1.25 14.94
N LYS A 93 -8.63 0.03 14.60
CA LYS A 93 -9.12 0.65 13.36
C LYS A 93 -7.99 0.72 12.35
N PHE A 94 -8.25 0.25 11.15
CA PHE A 94 -7.34 0.25 10.02
C PHE A 94 -7.96 1.00 8.84
N TYR A 95 -7.13 1.32 7.85
CA TYR A 95 -7.53 2.07 6.67
C TYR A 95 -7.18 1.32 5.38
N ALA A 96 -8.00 1.47 4.33
CA ALA A 96 -7.68 0.97 3.00
C ALA A 96 -7.96 2.04 1.94
N TYR A 97 -7.13 2.09 0.89
CA TYR A 97 -7.34 2.99 -0.24
C TYR A 97 -8.33 2.44 -1.26
N THR A 98 -8.43 1.12 -1.35
CA THR A 98 -9.36 0.40 -2.24
C THR A 98 -10.47 -0.23 -1.44
N ASP A 99 -11.63 -0.48 -2.07
CA ASP A 99 -12.76 -1.16 -1.44
C ASP A 99 -12.32 -2.56 -0.99
N PRO A 100 -12.27 -2.84 0.32
CA PRO A 100 -11.77 -4.10 0.80
C PRO A 100 -12.85 -5.18 0.66
N LYS A 101 -12.53 -6.29 -0.01
CA LYS A 101 -13.42 -7.45 -0.18
C LYS A 101 -13.53 -8.30 1.09
N PHE A 102 -13.88 -7.67 2.21
CA PHE A 102 -14.05 -8.33 3.50
C PHE A 102 -15.48 -8.80 3.71
N THR A 103 -15.64 -10.01 4.24
CA THR A 103 -16.92 -10.48 4.77
C THR A 103 -17.04 -10.09 6.23
N LEU A 104 -18.10 -9.35 6.58
CA LEU A 104 -18.38 -8.99 7.97
C LEU A 104 -18.54 -10.24 8.83
N GLY A 105 -18.00 -10.22 10.04
CA GLY A 105 -18.13 -11.30 11.00
C GLY A 105 -17.16 -12.48 10.81
N LYS A 106 -16.33 -12.46 9.77
CA LYS A 106 -15.25 -13.43 9.60
C LYS A 106 -13.93 -12.93 10.19
N ASP A 107 -13.07 -13.88 10.54
CA ASP A 107 -11.71 -13.60 10.99
C ASP A 107 -10.76 -13.42 9.81
N TYR A 108 -9.96 -12.36 9.89
CA TYR A 108 -8.93 -12.05 8.90
C TYR A 108 -7.60 -11.80 9.58
N VAL A 109 -6.54 -12.20 8.90
CA VAL A 109 -5.18 -11.73 9.16
C VAL A 109 -4.91 -10.58 8.21
N VAL A 110 -4.60 -9.42 8.77
CA VAL A 110 -4.25 -8.23 8.00
C VAL A 110 -2.79 -7.86 8.22
N VAL A 111 -2.13 -7.52 7.12
CA VAL A 111 -0.80 -6.91 7.12
C VAL A 111 -0.99 -5.42 6.97
N TYR A 112 -0.52 -4.65 7.95
CA TYR A 112 -0.67 -3.21 7.95
C TYR A 112 0.66 -2.49 8.19
N GLU A 113 0.74 -1.27 7.67
CA GLU A 113 1.88 -0.39 7.86
C GLU A 113 1.75 0.35 9.21
N GLU A 114 2.73 0.19 10.10
CA GLU A 114 2.64 0.59 11.53
C GLU A 114 2.20 2.05 11.76
N LYS A 115 2.83 3.01 11.07
CA LYS A 115 2.56 4.45 11.26
C LYS A 115 1.26 4.93 10.63
N SER A 116 0.77 4.24 9.60
CA SER A 116 -0.37 4.71 8.80
C SER A 116 -1.64 3.90 9.02
N LEU A 117 -1.52 2.74 9.67
CA LEU A 117 -2.56 1.75 9.87
C LEU A 117 -3.25 1.33 8.55
N ILE A 118 -2.55 1.49 7.43
CA ILE A 118 -3.06 1.12 6.10
C ILE A 118 -2.88 -0.39 5.91
N ILE A 119 -3.96 -1.08 5.57
CA ILE A 119 -3.94 -2.49 5.18
C ILE A 119 -3.27 -2.59 3.81
N MET A 120 -2.18 -3.35 3.75
CA MET A 120 -1.45 -3.64 2.52
C MET A 120 -1.89 -4.95 1.87
N ASP A 121 -2.18 -5.95 2.70
CA ASP A 121 -2.70 -7.25 2.26
C ASP A 121 -3.55 -7.85 3.38
N SER A 122 -4.45 -8.74 3.00
CA SER A 122 -5.34 -9.41 3.94
C SER A 122 -5.70 -10.80 3.46
N GLN A 123 -5.80 -11.73 4.39
CA GLN A 123 -6.22 -13.10 4.11
C GLN A 123 -7.28 -13.53 5.12
N GLU A 124 -8.34 -14.17 4.64
CA GLU A 124 -9.31 -14.82 5.51
C GLU A 124 -8.59 -15.89 6.34
N ALA A 125 -8.69 -15.78 7.67
CA ALA A 125 -8.00 -16.66 8.58
C ALA A 125 -8.69 -18.03 8.53
N LYS A 126 -8.11 -18.98 7.77
CA LYS A 126 -8.41 -20.40 8.00
C LYS A 126 -7.87 -20.74 9.39
N PHE A 127 -8.61 -21.52 10.19
CA PHE A 127 -8.33 -21.84 11.60
C PHE A 127 -6.85 -22.16 11.93
N GLN A 128 -6.07 -22.66 10.97
CA GLN A 128 -4.64 -22.94 11.11
C GLN A 128 -3.69 -21.71 11.10
N MET A 129 -4.17 -20.51 10.76
CA MET A 129 -3.37 -19.27 10.67
C MET A 129 -3.56 -18.32 11.85
N MET A 130 -4.39 -18.68 12.85
CA MET A 130 -4.61 -17.88 14.05
C MET A 130 -3.42 -18.03 15.01
N GLY A 131 -2.39 -17.22 14.81
CA GLY A 131 -1.23 -17.11 15.69
C GLY A 131 -0.07 -16.40 15.01
N GLN A 132 0.62 -15.47 15.70
CA GLN A 132 1.78 -14.75 15.15
C GLN A 132 2.85 -15.70 14.59
N GLY A 133 3.07 -16.85 15.26
CA GLY A 133 4.01 -17.88 14.80
C GLY A 133 3.55 -18.68 13.57
N ALA A 134 2.24 -18.78 13.32
CA ALA A 134 1.69 -19.45 12.13
C ALA A 134 1.66 -18.53 10.91
N ILE A 135 1.44 -17.23 11.13
CA ILE A 135 1.48 -16.19 10.08
C ILE A 135 2.91 -16.00 9.55
N GLY A 136 3.92 -16.00 10.43
CA GLY A 136 5.33 -15.96 10.03
C GLY A 136 5.84 -17.23 9.31
N LYS A 137 5.09 -18.34 9.43
CA LYS A 137 5.34 -19.59 8.68
C LYS A 137 4.59 -19.64 7.34
N ASN A 138 3.63 -18.73 7.10
CA ASN A 138 2.94 -18.66 5.83
C ASN A 138 3.93 -18.17 4.75
N PRO A 139 4.20 -18.95 3.69
CA PRO A 139 5.13 -18.55 2.65
C PRO A 139 4.73 -17.21 2.03
N LYS A 140 3.43 -16.87 2.00
CA LYS A 140 2.89 -15.57 1.53
C LYS A 140 3.48 -14.35 2.24
N TYR A 141 3.85 -14.51 3.51
CA TYR A 141 4.23 -13.43 4.42
C TYR A 141 5.63 -13.59 5.00
N ARG A 142 6.35 -14.69 4.68
CA ARG A 142 7.80 -14.79 4.87
C ARG A 142 8.49 -13.74 3.99
N MET A 143 8.99 -12.68 4.64
CA MET A 143 9.96 -11.78 4.02
C MET A 143 11.32 -12.45 3.95
#